data_AF-A0A971Z9E4-F1
#
_entry.id   AF-A0A971Z9E4-F1
#
_cell.length_a   1.000
_cell.length_b   1.000
_cell.length_c   1.000
_cell.angle_alpha   90.00
_cell.angle_beta   90.00
_cell.angle_gamma   90.00
#
_symmetry.space_group_name_H-M   'P 1'
#
loop_
_entity.id
_entity.type
_entity.pdbx_description
1 polymer ?
#
loop_
_entity_poly.entity_id
_entity_poly.type
_entity_poly.pdbx_seq_one_letter_code
_entity_poly.pdbx_strand_id
1 'polypeptide(L)'
;MIKVIFKTPLEDKIATISLDLANRKIVNIEIEKDRSRIAKLYYPHINKPTYASFESLLNHYCDTENVDLSILLDHIEKNGFYTPYRPNLRIEINR
;
A
#
# COMPACT_ATOMS: atom_id res chain seq x y z
N MET A 1 10.15 -4.52 -10.62
CA MET A 1 8.78 -3.95 -10.62
C MET A 1 8.22 -4.26 -9.24
N ILE A 2 7.81 -3.26 -8.47
CA ILE A 2 7.52 -3.49 -7.05
C ILE A 2 6.04 -3.76 -6.86
N LYS A 3 5.71 -4.72 -6.00
CA LYS A 3 4.34 -5.02 -5.58
C LYS A 3 4.18 -4.68 -4.10
N VAL A 4 3.18 -3.86 -3.80
CA VAL A 4 2.74 -3.54 -2.44
C VAL A 4 1.47 -4.33 -2.16
N ILE A 5 1.51 -5.21 -1.18
CA ILE A 5 0.42 -6.13 -0.86
C ILE A 5 -0.21 -5.71 0.47
N PHE A 6 -1.49 -5.37 0.41
CA PHE A 6 -2.31 -5.06 1.57
C PHE A 6 -2.92 -6.38 2.08
N LYS A 7 -2.74 -6.67 3.36
CA LYS A 7 -3.22 -7.89 4.01
C LYS A 7 -3.96 -7.61 5.32
N THR A 8 -4.80 -8.55 5.74
CA THR A 8 -5.39 -8.56 7.10
C THR A 8 -4.36 -9.07 8.12
N PRO A 9 -4.67 -9.07 9.44
CA PRO A 9 -3.77 -9.62 10.45
C PRO A 9 -3.60 -11.14 10.37
N LEU A 10 -4.53 -11.81 9.68
CA LEU A 10 -4.53 -13.24 9.42
C LEU A 10 -3.80 -13.58 8.11
N GLU A 11 -3.07 -12.63 7.53
CA GLU A 11 -2.35 -12.76 6.25
C GLU A 11 -3.24 -12.92 5.01
N ASP A 12 -4.57 -12.78 5.14
CA ASP A 12 -5.45 -12.74 3.99
C ASP A 12 -5.11 -11.53 3.12
N LYS A 13 -4.86 -11.76 1.84
CA LYS A 13 -4.65 -10.70 0.86
C LYS A 13 -5.94 -9.90 0.66
N ILE A 14 -5.80 -8.59 0.51
CA ILE A 14 -6.88 -7.63 0.25
C ILE A 14 -6.69 -7.02 -1.14
N ALA A 15 -5.49 -6.51 -1.40
CA ALA A 15 -5.14 -5.89 -2.67
C ALA A 15 -3.64 -6.01 -2.95
N THR A 16 -3.28 -6.04 -4.23
CA THR A 16 -1.90 -5.94 -4.72
C THR A 16 -1.79 -4.72 -5.63
N ILE A 17 -0.89 -3.81 -5.30
CA ILE A 17 -0.61 -2.61 -6.08
C ILE A 17 0.77 -2.77 -6.72
N SER A 18 0.80 -2.84 -8.05
CA SER A 18 2.06 -2.92 -8.80
C SER A 18 2.52 -1.51 -9.19
N LEU A 19 3.79 -1.22 -8.90
CA LEU A 19 4.42 0.08 -9.04
C LEU A 19 5.63 0.01 -9.98
N ASP A 20 5.77 1.07 -10.76
CA ASP A 20 6.98 1.45 -11.45
C ASP A 20 7.54 2.70 -10.75
N LEU A 21 8.51 2.49 -9.85
CA LEU A 21 9.11 3.57 -9.08
C LEU A 21 9.91 4.54 -9.97
N ALA A 22 10.60 4.03 -10.98
CA ALA A 22 11.45 4.84 -11.85
C ALA A 22 10.62 5.87 -12.64
N ASN A 23 9.42 5.46 -13.08
CA ASN A 23 8.50 6.33 -13.80
C ASN A 23 7.42 6.96 -12.89
N ARG A 24 7.53 6.81 -11.56
CA ARG A 24 6.57 7.29 -10.55
C ARG A 24 5.12 6.99 -10.94
N LYS A 25 4.83 5.73 -11.27
CA LYS A 25 3.54 5.29 -11.82
C LYS A 25 3.00 4.05 -11.11
N ILE A 26 1.68 4.02 -10.91
CA ILE A 26 0.94 2.80 -10.58
C ILE A 26 0.66 2.06 -11.88
N VAL A 27 1.15 0.83 -11.98
CA VAL A 27 1.01 -0.03 -13.16
C VAL A 27 -0.34 -0.74 -13.15
N ASN A 28 -0.68 -1.35 -12.02
CA ASN A 28 -1.91 -2.13 -11.87
C ASN A 28 -2.35 -2.17 -10.41
N ILE A 29 -3.65 -2.34 -10.19
CA ILE A 29 -4.23 -2.63 -8.89
C ILE A 29 -5.16 -3.82 -9.03
N GLU A 30 -4.86 -4.85 -8.27
CA GLU A 30 -5.69 -6.04 -8.16
C GLU A 30 -6.31 -6.08 -6.77
N ILE A 31 -7.62 -6.24 -6.71
CA ILE A 31 -8.37 -6.38 -5.46
C ILE A 31 -8.86 -7.81 -5.39
N GLU A 32 -8.66 -8.46 -4.24
CA GLU A 32 -9.15 -9.82 -4.03
C GLU A 32 -10.68 -9.89 -4.10
N LYS A 33 -11.18 -11.00 -4.64
CA LYS A 33 -12.62 -11.24 -4.81
C LYS A 33 -13.34 -11.05 -3.47
N ASP A 34 -14.47 -10.35 -3.50
CA ASP A 34 -15.30 -10.00 -2.32
C ASP A 34 -14.62 -9.09 -1.28
N ARG A 35 -13.36 -8.66 -1.48
CA ARG A 35 -12.63 -7.76 -0.59
C ARG A 35 -12.70 -6.29 -1.00
N SER A 36 -13.48 -5.93 -2.03
CA SER A 36 -13.61 -4.53 -2.50
C SER A 36 -14.06 -3.55 -1.41
N ARG A 37 -14.98 -3.95 -0.53
CA ARG A 37 -15.42 -3.10 0.59
C ARG A 37 -14.29 -2.85 1.58
N ILE A 38 -13.50 -3.88 1.88
CA ILE A 38 -12.35 -3.81 2.78
C ILE A 38 -11.25 -2.95 2.16
N ALA A 39 -10.95 -3.16 0.88
CA ALA A 39 -9.96 -2.39 0.15
C ALA A 39 -10.31 -0.89 0.14
N LYS A 40 -11.58 -0.51 0.00
CA LYS A 40 -12.02 0.90 0.10
C LYS A 40 -11.84 1.51 1.50
N LEU A 41 -11.87 0.73 2.57
CA LEU A 41 -11.65 1.22 3.95
C LEU A 41 -10.19 1.55 4.24
N TYR A 42 -9.27 0.79 3.63
CA TYR A 42 -7.82 0.96 3.74
C TYR A 42 -7.24 1.77 2.58
N TYR A 43 -8.00 1.96 1.52
CA TYR A 43 -7.57 2.74 0.38
C TYR A 43 -8.78 3.36 -0.34
N PRO A 44 -9.28 4.52 0.15
CA PRO A 44 -10.54 5.08 -0.34
C PRO A 44 -10.49 5.53 -1.80
N HIS A 45 -9.31 5.81 -2.37
CA HIS A 45 -9.12 6.26 -3.75
C HIS A 45 -8.85 5.13 -4.76
N ILE A 46 -9.21 3.88 -4.41
CA ILE A 46 -8.82 2.68 -5.17
C ILE A 46 -9.21 2.65 -6.66
N ASN A 47 -10.24 3.40 -7.05
CA ASN A 47 -10.73 3.42 -8.43
C ASN A 47 -9.85 4.29 -9.37
N LYS A 48 -9.15 5.30 -8.84
CA LYS A 48 -8.25 6.19 -9.60
C LYS A 48 -7.10 6.72 -8.74
N PRO A 49 -6.26 5.85 -8.22
CA PRO A 49 -5.12 6.30 -7.46
C PRO A 49 -3.99 6.78 -8.36
N THR A 50 -3.27 7.79 -7.87
CA THR A 50 -2.04 8.26 -8.48
C THR A 50 -0.86 7.85 -7.61
N TYR A 51 0.34 7.87 -8.16
CA TYR A 51 1.55 7.63 -7.37
C TYR A 51 1.63 8.59 -6.18
N ALA A 52 1.34 9.88 -6.41
CA ALA A 52 1.30 10.89 -5.36
C ALA A 52 0.26 10.59 -4.28
N SER A 53 -0.97 10.20 -4.65
CA SER A 53 -1.99 9.87 -3.64
C SER A 53 -1.64 8.61 -2.85
N PHE A 54 -0.93 7.67 -3.47
CA PHE A 54 -0.42 6.48 -2.79
C PHE A 54 0.76 6.80 -1.86
N GLU A 55 1.68 7.67 -2.28
CA GLU A 55 2.77 8.19 -1.44
C GLU A 55 2.23 8.93 -0.22
N SER A 56 1.23 9.80 -0.39
CA SER A 56 0.57 10.48 0.73
C SER A 56 -0.14 9.50 1.67
N LEU A 57 -0.76 8.44 1.13
CA LEU A 57 -1.39 7.41 1.94
C LEU A 57 -0.37 6.66 2.81
N LEU A 58 0.74 6.22 2.22
CA LEU A 58 1.76 5.50 2.98
C LEU A 58 2.45 6.41 4.00
N ASN A 59 2.70 7.67 3.65
CA ASN A 59 3.17 8.67 4.61
C ASN A 59 2.22 8.77 5.81
N HIS A 60 0.92 8.94 5.55
CA HIS A 60 -0.09 8.97 6.61
C HIS A 60 -0.07 7.69 7.46
N TYR A 61 0.05 6.51 6.85
CA TYR A 61 0.10 5.26 7.60
C TYR A 61 1.36 5.09 8.44
N CYS A 62 2.49 5.58 7.96
CA CYS A 62 3.77 5.53 8.65
C CYS A 62 3.97 6.66 9.67
N ASP A 63 2.98 7.54 9.84
CA ASP A 63 3.10 8.77 10.64
C ASP A 63 4.31 9.63 10.23
N THR A 64 4.51 9.75 8.90
CA THR A 64 5.55 10.58 8.30
C THR A 64 4.95 11.62 7.35
N GLU A 65 5.70 12.67 7.05
CA GLU A 65 5.29 13.70 6.09
C GLU A 65 6.35 13.88 5.00
N ASN A 66 5.89 13.91 3.74
CA ASN A 66 6.71 14.19 2.55
C ASN A 66 7.94 13.28 2.37
N VAL A 67 7.91 12.05 2.88
CA VAL A 67 8.94 11.04 2.59
C VAL A 67 8.63 10.39 1.25
N ASP A 68 9.66 10.27 0.40
CA ASP A 68 9.53 9.62 -0.90
C ASP A 68 9.08 8.16 -0.74
N LEU A 69 8.16 7.74 -1.61
CA LEU A 69 7.57 6.40 -1.55
C LEU A 69 8.63 5.30 -1.57
N SER A 70 9.73 5.43 -2.33
CA SER A 70 10.78 4.41 -2.40
C SER A 70 11.41 4.13 -1.04
N ILE A 71 11.62 5.17 -0.24
CA ILE A 71 12.20 5.10 1.11
C ILE A 71 11.22 4.43 2.07
N LEU A 72 9.92 4.77 1.98
CA LEU A 72 8.88 4.12 2.78
C LEU A 72 8.81 2.61 2.46
N LEU A 73 8.83 2.25 1.18
CA LEU A 73 8.79 0.84 0.77
C LEU A 73 10.05 0.07 1.22
N ASP A 74 11.25 0.67 1.12
CA ASP A 74 12.49 0.09 1.65
C ASP A 74 12.38 -0.18 3.17
N HIS A 75 11.80 0.78 3.91
CA HIS A 75 11.64 0.66 5.35
C HIS A 75 10.66 -0.47 5.72
N ILE A 76 9.49 -0.51 5.06
CA ILE A 76 8.47 -1.53 5.29
C ILE A 76 8.99 -2.94 4.95
N GLU A 77 9.71 -3.08 3.84
CA GLU A 77 10.30 -4.36 3.43
C GLU A 77 11.26 -4.93 4.48
N LYS A 78 12.08 -4.07 5.10
CA LYS A 78 13.10 -4.50 6.07
C LYS A 78 12.55 -4.77 7.47
N ASN A 79 11.57 -3.99 7.91
CA ASN A 79 11.10 -4.02 9.29
C ASN A 79 9.72 -4.66 9.46
N GLY A 80 9.03 -4.95 8.35
CA GLY A 80 7.60 -5.19 8.34
C GLY A 80 6.83 -3.91 8.67
N PHE A 81 5.52 -3.95 8.46
CA PHE A 81 4.68 -2.80 8.75
C PHE A 81 3.26 -3.17 9.17
N TYR A 82 2.83 -2.53 10.24
CA TYR A 82 1.45 -2.44 10.67
C TYR A 82 1.14 -0.97 10.94
N THR A 83 -0.05 -0.50 10.55
CA THR A 83 -0.42 0.91 10.77
C THR A 83 -1.29 1.08 12.01
N PRO A 84 -1.01 2.05 12.90
CA PRO A 84 -1.85 2.31 14.07
C PRO A 84 -3.24 2.85 13.71
N TYR A 85 -3.38 3.53 12.56
CA TYR A 85 -4.66 4.09 12.07
C TYR A 85 -5.62 3.03 11.52
N ARG A 86 -5.05 1.87 11.14
CA ARG A 86 -5.77 0.68 10.67
C ARG A 86 -5.06 -0.54 11.28
N PRO A 87 -5.25 -0.82 12.57
CA PRO A 87 -4.48 -1.86 13.29
C PRO A 87 -4.65 -3.26 12.69
N ASN A 88 -5.69 -3.44 11.88
CA ASN A 88 -5.96 -4.68 11.14
C ASN A 88 -5.38 -4.70 9.72
N LEU A 89 -4.48 -3.78 9.37
CA LEU A 89 -3.85 -3.72 8.06
C LEU A 89 -2.36 -4.01 8.18
N ARG A 90 -1.90 -4.94 7.35
CA ARG A 90 -0.48 -5.26 7.13
C ARG A 90 -0.09 -4.89 5.70
N ILE A 91 1.14 -4.45 5.53
CA ILE A 91 1.70 -4.12 4.23
C ILE A 91 2.97 -4.94 4.02
N GLU A 92 3.04 -5.63 2.89
CA GLU A 92 4.21 -6.42 2.45
C GLU A 92 4.71 -5.88 1.11
N ILE A 93 6.04 -5.83 0.94
CA ILE A 93 6.70 -5.37 -0.28
C ILE A 93 7.41 -6.55 -0.95
N ASN A 94 7.11 -6.79 -2.23
CA ASN A 94 7.80 -7.78 -3.07
C ASN A 94 8.43 -7.07 -4.28
N ARG A 95 9.75 -7.16 -4.45
CA ARG A 95 10.52 -6.45 -5.50
C ARG A 95 10.90 -7.31 -6.69
#